data_AF-H8X9D5-F1
#
_entry.id   AF-H8X9D5-F1
#
_cell.length_a   1.000
_cell.length_b   1.000
_cell.length_c   1.000
_cell.angle_alpha   90.00
_cell.angle_beta   90.00
_cell.angle_gamma   90.00
#
_symmetry.space_group_name_H-M   'P 1'
#
loop_
_entity.id
_entity.type
_entity.pdbx_description
1 polymer ?
#
loop_
_entity_poly.entity_id
_entity_poly.type
_entity_poly.pdbx_seq_one_letter_code
_entity_poly.pdbx_strand_id
1 'polypeptide(L)'
;MESRDNDDELSFSPALPIDEANADQDVLRYLRGVRNEASTMNQILYYDKSQQEDEDSVALFQQVDVVADVEFDAWSTQLVNKFKLLKKKLHTHDVDTIPYDNKYSLKWKTAFKHSPPDMNYFLYALDRKICFDILLELTKRLSITMKDSFGQWIWKVFLKLDNILEASECSILRELAKTAIKLKSKLEESTTVENSVAAFTFDMIIVIVGTYYGQFDLLQER
;
A
#
# COMPACT_ATOMS: atom_id res chain seq x y z
N MET A 1 12.69 9.03 -35.41
CA MET A 1 13.10 8.17 -34.27
C MET A 1 14.19 8.93 -33.56
N GLU A 2 13.82 9.75 -32.58
CA GLU A 2 14.78 10.41 -31.70
C GLU A 2 15.08 9.45 -30.55
N SER A 3 16.32 8.96 -30.52
CA SER A 3 16.90 8.17 -29.45
C SER A 3 17.06 9.07 -28.21
N ARG A 4 16.15 8.91 -27.25
CA ARG A 4 16.39 9.32 -25.85
C ARG A 4 17.30 8.29 -25.22
N ASP A 5 18.60 8.44 -25.46
CA ASP A 5 19.60 7.78 -24.64
C ASP A 5 19.78 8.54 -23.33
N ASN A 6 20.02 7.72 -22.30
CA ASN A 6 20.20 8.05 -20.90
C ASN A 6 21.25 9.14 -20.69
N ASP A 7 21.18 9.83 -19.54
CA ASP A 7 22.31 10.08 -18.65
C ASP A 7 21.87 11.05 -17.54
N ASP A 8 21.11 10.54 -16.55
CA ASP A 8 21.28 11.01 -15.15
C ASP A 8 22.59 10.42 -14.62
N GLU A 9 23.68 10.65 -15.37
CA GLU A 9 25.03 10.38 -14.91
C GLU A 9 25.28 11.39 -13.80
N LEU A 10 25.62 10.94 -12.60
CA LEU A 10 26.08 11.78 -11.50
C LEU A 10 27.42 12.40 -11.91
N SER A 11 27.39 13.31 -12.87
CA SER A 11 28.55 14.03 -13.37
C SER A 11 28.93 15.02 -12.27
N PHE A 12 29.91 14.66 -11.45
CA PHE A 12 30.55 15.59 -10.54
C PHE A 12 31.30 16.62 -11.38
N SER A 13 30.62 17.72 -11.73
CA SER A 13 31.25 18.83 -12.42
C SER A 13 32.37 19.38 -11.52
N PRO A 14 33.62 19.43 -12.00
CA PRO A 14 34.74 19.89 -11.20
C PRO A 14 34.53 21.36 -10.80
N ALA A 15 34.57 21.65 -9.51
CA ALA A 15 34.33 22.97 -8.96
C ALA A 15 35.43 24.00 -9.29
N LEU A 16 36.61 23.53 -9.71
CA LEU A 16 37.76 24.38 -10.04
C LEU A 16 38.16 24.19 -11.52
N PRO A 17 38.28 25.28 -12.30
CA PRO A 17 38.72 25.21 -13.68
C PRO A 17 40.23 24.96 -13.74
N ILE A 18 40.65 23.86 -14.36
CA ILE A 18 42.07 23.48 -14.49
C ILE A 18 42.70 24.04 -15.79
N ASP A 19 41.88 24.62 -16.68
CA ASP A 19 42.28 25.04 -18.04
C ASP A 19 42.25 26.56 -18.24
N GLU A 20 42.09 27.36 -17.18
CA GLU A 20 42.12 28.82 -17.30
C GLU A 20 43.55 29.35 -17.43
N ALA A 21 43.82 30.07 -18.53
CA ALA A 21 45.10 30.67 -18.88
C ALA A 21 45.62 31.75 -17.89
N ASN A 22 44.84 32.07 -16.85
CA ASN A 22 45.14 33.09 -15.83
C ASN A 22 45.33 32.52 -14.41
N ALA A 23 45.29 31.20 -14.23
CA ALA A 23 45.56 30.61 -12.92
C ALA A 23 47.08 30.54 -12.65
N ASP A 24 47.48 30.84 -11.42
CA ASP A 24 48.87 30.74 -10.98
C ASP A 24 49.45 29.37 -11.33
N GLN A 25 50.60 29.38 -12.03
CA GLN A 25 51.21 28.18 -12.60
C GLN A 25 51.53 27.12 -11.53
N ASP A 26 51.80 27.56 -10.30
CA ASP A 26 52.04 26.71 -9.13
C ASP A 26 50.74 26.02 -8.64
N VAL A 27 49.61 26.72 -8.67
CA VAL A 27 48.30 26.17 -8.30
C VAL A 27 47.86 25.11 -9.30
N LEU A 28 48.03 25.37 -10.59
CA LEU A 28 47.73 24.38 -11.64
C LEU A 28 48.64 23.14 -11.54
N ARG A 29 49.92 23.34 -11.24
CA ARG A 29 50.86 22.23 -11.04
C ARG A 29 50.46 21.38 -9.84
N TYR A 30 50.04 22.00 -8.74
CA TYR A 30 49.54 21.32 -7.56
C TYR A 30 48.27 20.52 -7.86
N LEU A 31 47.25 21.12 -8.47
CA LEU A 31 45.98 20.46 -8.79
C LEU A 31 46.16 19.27 -9.76
N ARG A 32 47.07 19.38 -10.74
CA ARG A 32 47.45 18.24 -11.59
C ARG A 32 48.14 17.14 -10.79
N GLY A 33 48.99 17.49 -9.82
CA GLY A 33 49.61 16.54 -8.90
C GLY A 33 48.57 15.76 -8.09
N VAL A 34 47.64 16.46 -7.46
CA VAL A 34 46.54 15.85 -6.68
C VAL A 34 45.67 14.96 -7.56
N ARG A 35 45.36 15.38 -8.80
CA ARG A 35 44.56 14.55 -9.72
C ARG A 35 45.28 13.26 -10.12
N ASN A 36 46.60 13.33 -10.34
CA ASN A 36 47.41 12.16 -10.63
C ASN A 36 47.54 11.23 -9.42
N GLU A 37 47.65 11.79 -8.21
CA GLU A 37 47.67 11.00 -6.98
C GLU A 37 46.32 10.30 -6.75
N ALA A 38 45.22 11.04 -6.89
CA ALA A 38 43.87 10.50 -6.75
C ALA A 38 43.51 9.46 -7.82
N SER A 39 44.05 9.57 -9.05
CA SER A 39 43.85 8.55 -10.09
C SER A 39 44.65 7.27 -9.83
N THR A 40 45.73 7.35 -9.06
CA THR A 40 46.52 6.19 -8.63
C THR A 40 45.96 5.49 -7.39
N MET A 41 45.11 6.16 -6.61
CA MET A 41 44.45 5.55 -5.45
C MET A 41 43.19 4.78 -5.88
N ASN A 42 42.99 3.59 -5.30
CA ASN A 42 41.75 2.85 -5.47
C ASN A 42 40.59 3.65 -4.87
N GLN A 43 39.68 4.13 -5.72
CA GLN A 43 38.58 5.04 -5.35
C GLN A 43 37.55 4.41 -4.40
N ILE A 44 37.58 3.10 -4.21
CA ILE A 44 36.71 2.39 -3.27
C ILE A 44 37.59 1.52 -2.38
N LEU A 45 37.78 1.97 -1.14
CA LEU A 45 38.40 1.20 -0.08
C LEU A 45 37.31 0.49 0.71
N TYR A 46 37.29 -0.84 0.63
CA TYR A 46 36.45 -1.66 1.49
C TYR A 46 37.23 -1.97 2.76
N TYR A 47 36.72 -1.50 3.90
CA TYR A 47 37.20 -1.92 5.21
C TYR A 47 36.28 -3.03 5.72
N ASP A 48 36.88 -4.19 6.00
CA ASP A 48 36.15 -5.28 6.65
C ASP A 48 35.87 -4.90 8.10
N LYS A 49 34.59 -4.76 8.46
CA LYS A 49 34.15 -4.39 9.80
C LYS A 49 34.37 -5.50 10.82
N SER A 50 34.85 -6.68 10.43
CA SER A 50 35.10 -7.80 11.34
C SER A 50 36.21 -7.57 12.37
N GLN A 51 36.91 -6.43 12.34
CA GLN A 51 37.97 -6.09 13.30
C GLN A 51 37.68 -4.87 14.18
N GLN A 52 36.46 -4.32 14.12
CA GLN A 52 36.05 -3.23 15.01
C GLN A 52 34.87 -3.72 15.87
N GLU A 53 35.21 -4.44 16.94
CA GLU A 53 34.33 -4.56 18.10
C GLU A 53 34.17 -3.14 18.67
N ASP A 54 33.03 -2.50 18.39
CA ASP A 54 32.41 -1.57 19.32
C ASP A 54 30.94 -1.37 18.93
N GLU A 55 30.12 -1.34 19.98
CA GLU A 55 28.68 -1.27 20.03
C GLU A 55 28.13 -0.11 19.21
N ASP A 56 27.39 -0.40 18.13
CA ASP A 56 26.25 0.45 17.78
C ASP A 56 25.22 -0.31 16.93
N SER A 57 24.01 -0.30 17.45
CA SER A 57 22.81 -1.00 17.00
C SER A 57 22.53 -0.83 15.51
N VAL A 58 22.76 -1.89 14.73
CA VAL A 58 22.28 -2.01 13.36
C VAL A 58 20.78 -2.26 13.40
N ALA A 59 20.01 -1.30 12.90
CA ALA A 59 18.58 -1.45 12.65
C ALA A 59 18.33 -2.71 11.81
N LEU A 60 17.46 -3.59 12.32
CA LEU A 60 16.95 -4.74 11.59
C LEU A 60 16.26 -4.26 10.30
N PHE A 61 16.98 -4.29 9.18
CA PHE A 61 16.33 -4.51 7.90
C PHE A 61 15.96 -5.98 7.86
N GLN A 62 14.72 -6.26 8.25
CA GLN A 62 14.10 -7.56 8.04
C GLN A 62 14.06 -7.79 6.53
N GLN A 63 14.98 -8.63 6.03
CA GLN A 63 14.90 -9.19 4.71
C GLN A 63 13.58 -9.96 4.64
N VAL A 64 12.60 -9.38 3.94
CA VAL A 64 11.36 -10.06 3.61
C VAL A 64 11.73 -11.04 2.50
N ASP A 65 11.82 -12.32 2.85
CA ASP A 65 11.97 -13.40 1.88
C ASP A 65 10.89 -13.29 0.81
N VAL A 66 11.35 -13.11 -0.41
CA VAL A 66 10.51 -12.96 -1.60
C VAL A 66 9.96 -14.34 -1.96
N VAL A 67 8.65 -14.47 -1.78
CA VAL A 67 7.74 -15.42 -2.43
C VAL A 67 7.92 -16.88 -2.00
N ALA A 68 7.39 -17.20 -0.82
CA ALA A 68 6.63 -18.44 -0.69
C ALA A 68 5.37 -18.30 -1.54
N ASP A 69 5.13 -19.24 -2.46
CA ASP A 69 3.83 -19.43 -3.10
C ASP A 69 2.81 -19.63 -1.98
N VAL A 70 2.14 -18.55 -1.57
CA VAL A 70 0.98 -18.64 -0.70
C VAL A 70 -0.06 -19.38 -1.53
N GLU A 71 -0.24 -20.68 -1.28
CA GLU A 71 -1.29 -21.48 -1.90
C GLU A 71 -2.64 -20.83 -1.55
N PHE A 72 -3.14 -20.01 -2.47
CA PHE A 72 -4.43 -19.39 -2.35
C PHE A 72 -5.49 -20.49 -2.49
N ASP A 73 -6.31 -20.65 -1.46
CA ASP A 73 -7.49 -21.52 -1.52
C ASP A 73 -8.37 -21.12 -2.72
N ALA A 74 -8.95 -22.10 -3.41
CA ALA A 74 -9.78 -21.90 -4.60
C ALA A 74 -10.91 -20.89 -4.37
N TRP A 75 -11.44 -20.81 -3.14
CA TRP A 75 -12.41 -19.81 -2.74
C TRP A 75 -11.88 -18.38 -2.87
N SER A 76 -10.66 -18.12 -2.40
CA SER A 76 -10.06 -16.77 -2.40
C SER A 76 -9.83 -16.25 -3.82
N THR A 77 -9.36 -17.12 -4.72
CA THR A 77 -9.20 -16.80 -6.15
C THR A 77 -10.54 -16.49 -6.80
N GLN A 78 -11.58 -17.28 -6.51
CA GLN A 78 -12.94 -17.03 -7.02
C GLN A 78 -13.50 -15.71 -6.50
N LEU A 79 -13.27 -15.38 -5.23
CA LEU A 79 -13.71 -14.12 -4.61
C LEU A 79 -13.07 -12.92 -5.32
N VAL A 80 -11.74 -12.93 -5.46
CA VAL A 80 -11.00 -11.84 -6.12
C VAL A 80 -11.41 -11.68 -7.58
N ASN A 81 -11.63 -12.79 -8.30
CA ASN A 81 -12.10 -12.74 -9.68
C ASN A 81 -13.51 -12.16 -9.80
N LYS A 82 -14.44 -12.58 -8.93
CA LYS A 82 -15.79 -11.99 -8.86
C LYS A 82 -15.73 -10.50 -8.53
N PHE A 83 -14.88 -10.11 -7.59
CA PHE A 83 -14.68 -8.71 -7.21
C PHE A 83 -14.16 -7.87 -8.38
N LYS A 84 -13.13 -8.33 -9.11
CA LYS A 84 -12.61 -7.68 -10.32
C LYS A 84 -13.68 -7.53 -11.40
N LEU A 85 -14.47 -8.57 -11.64
CA LEU A 85 -15.57 -8.54 -12.62
C LEU A 85 -16.64 -7.52 -12.24
N LEU A 86 -17.02 -7.46 -10.96
CA LEU A 86 -18.02 -6.50 -10.47
C LEU A 86 -17.51 -5.07 -10.59
N LYS A 87 -16.24 -4.79 -10.22
CA LYS A 87 -15.65 -3.46 -10.43
C LYS A 87 -15.68 -3.08 -11.91
N LYS A 88 -15.29 -3.98 -12.82
CA LYS A 88 -15.32 -3.69 -14.27
C LYS A 88 -16.73 -3.34 -14.75
N LYS A 89 -17.76 -4.06 -14.29
CA LYS A 89 -19.16 -3.76 -14.62
C LYS A 89 -19.59 -2.38 -14.13
N LEU A 90 -19.19 -2.00 -12.92
CA LEU A 90 -19.53 -0.70 -12.34
C LEU A 90 -18.87 0.45 -13.09
N HIS A 91 -17.60 0.32 -13.48
CA HIS A 91 -16.91 1.33 -14.28
C HIS A 91 -17.51 1.49 -15.68
N THR A 92 -18.16 0.45 -16.22
CA THR A 92 -18.81 0.53 -17.53
C THR A 92 -20.15 1.29 -17.45
N HIS A 93 -20.83 1.25 -16.30
CA HIS A 93 -22.10 1.92 -16.07
C HIS A 93 -21.97 3.40 -15.68
N ASP A 94 -20.77 3.88 -15.39
CA ASP A 94 -20.52 5.27 -14.96
C ASP A 94 -20.76 6.32 -16.07
N VAL A 95 -21.07 5.87 -17.30
CA VAL A 95 -21.32 6.74 -18.47
C VAL A 95 -22.77 7.23 -18.56
N ASP A 96 -23.72 6.52 -17.95
CA ASP A 96 -25.13 6.93 -17.94
C ASP A 96 -25.40 7.80 -16.70
N THR A 97 -25.37 9.11 -16.90
CA THR A 97 -25.56 10.13 -15.85
C THR A 97 -27.01 10.11 -15.36
N ILE A 98 -27.31 9.24 -14.40
CA ILE A 98 -28.58 9.29 -13.67
C ILE A 98 -28.56 10.55 -12.79
N PRO A 99 -29.56 11.44 -12.87
CA PRO A 99 -29.63 12.63 -12.03
C PRO A 99 -29.69 12.21 -10.55
N TYR A 100 -28.62 12.52 -9.80
CA TYR A 100 -28.56 12.24 -8.38
C TYR A 100 -29.29 13.33 -7.60
N ASP A 101 -30.41 12.98 -6.94
CA ASP A 101 -31.11 13.88 -6.02
C ASP A 101 -30.34 13.97 -4.70
N ASN A 102 -29.77 15.15 -4.41
CA ASN A 102 -28.94 15.45 -3.24
C ASN A 102 -29.70 15.39 -1.88
N LYS A 103 -30.91 14.80 -1.86
CA LYS A 103 -31.70 14.61 -0.64
C LYS A 103 -31.13 13.57 0.32
N TYR A 104 -30.22 12.71 -0.13
CA TYR A 104 -29.60 11.70 0.72
C TYR A 104 -28.29 12.21 1.32
N SER A 105 -28.36 13.25 2.15
CA SER A 105 -27.27 13.54 3.08
C SER A 105 -27.31 12.50 4.20
N LEU A 106 -26.79 11.30 3.92
CA LEU A 106 -26.77 10.24 4.91
C LEU A 106 -25.74 10.60 5.98
N LYS A 107 -26.20 10.75 7.23
CA LYS A 107 -25.32 10.82 8.39
C LYS A 107 -24.70 9.44 8.62
N TRP A 108 -23.69 9.12 7.82
CA TRP A 108 -23.05 7.79 7.75
C TRP A 108 -22.56 7.30 9.12
N LYS A 109 -22.13 8.22 10.00
CA LYS A 109 -21.77 7.94 11.41
C LYS A 109 -22.86 7.19 12.22
N THR A 110 -24.12 7.37 11.85
CA THR A 110 -25.28 6.69 12.46
C THR A 110 -25.91 5.63 11.56
N ALA A 111 -25.58 5.61 10.27
CA ALA A 111 -26.24 4.80 9.26
C ALA A 111 -25.89 3.30 9.32
N PHE A 112 -24.76 2.94 9.96
CA PHE A 112 -24.31 1.54 10.08
C PHE A 112 -25.27 0.62 10.85
N LYS A 113 -26.30 1.19 11.51
CA LYS A 113 -27.39 0.41 12.13
C LYS A 113 -28.36 -0.20 11.11
N HIS A 114 -28.35 0.32 9.88
CA HIS A 114 -29.20 -0.09 8.79
C HIS A 114 -28.38 -0.74 7.67
N SER A 115 -29.06 -1.46 6.79
CA SER A 115 -28.46 -2.01 5.58
C SER A 115 -27.86 -0.90 4.71
N PRO A 116 -26.76 -1.16 4.01
CA PRO A 116 -26.13 -0.14 3.18
C PRO A 116 -27.05 0.29 2.03
N PRO A 117 -27.05 1.58 1.65
CA PRO A 117 -27.74 2.10 0.48
C PRO A 117 -27.36 1.34 -0.80
N ASP A 118 -28.15 1.52 -1.86
CA ASP A 118 -27.84 0.94 -3.15
C ASP A 118 -26.47 1.38 -3.69
N MET A 119 -25.85 0.58 -4.56
CA MET A 119 -24.52 0.86 -5.10
C MET A 119 -24.45 2.23 -5.80
N ASN A 120 -25.54 2.65 -6.44
CA ASN A 120 -25.66 3.97 -7.05
C ASN A 120 -25.35 5.12 -6.08
N TYR A 121 -25.77 5.00 -4.82
CA TYR A 121 -25.44 5.99 -3.79
C TYR A 121 -23.91 6.07 -3.57
N PHE A 122 -23.21 4.93 -3.53
CA PHE A 122 -21.76 4.92 -3.35
C PHE A 122 -21.01 5.48 -4.56
N LEU A 123 -21.56 5.29 -5.77
CA LEU A 123 -20.95 5.81 -7.00
C LEU A 123 -21.06 7.32 -7.10
N TYR A 124 -22.25 7.88 -6.85
CA TYR A 124 -22.56 9.29 -7.11
C TYR A 124 -22.46 10.21 -5.90
N ALA A 125 -22.66 9.69 -4.68
CA ALA A 125 -22.77 10.52 -3.47
C ALA A 125 -21.49 10.55 -2.62
N LEU A 126 -20.62 9.54 -2.78
CA LEU A 126 -19.47 9.36 -1.92
C LEU A 126 -18.18 9.71 -2.65
N ASP A 127 -17.54 10.77 -2.17
CA ASP A 127 -16.18 11.10 -2.53
C ASP A 127 -15.18 10.10 -1.92
N ARG A 128 -14.02 9.97 -2.56
CA ARG A 128 -12.92 9.12 -2.11
C ARG A 128 -12.57 9.32 -0.64
N LYS A 129 -12.46 10.59 -0.20
CA LYS A 129 -12.21 10.94 1.20
C LYS A 129 -13.28 10.38 2.14
N ILE A 130 -14.55 10.49 1.77
CA ILE A 130 -15.66 10.00 2.58
C ILE A 130 -15.65 8.46 2.63
N CYS A 131 -15.28 7.77 1.54
CA CYS A 131 -15.09 6.33 1.56
C CYS A 131 -14.06 5.89 2.60
N PHE A 132 -12.93 6.60 2.71
CA PHE A 132 -11.91 6.31 3.73
C PHE A 132 -12.35 6.71 5.15
N ASP A 133 -13.06 7.83 5.32
CA ASP A 133 -13.66 8.18 6.61
C ASP A 133 -14.67 7.10 7.07
N ILE A 134 -15.45 6.55 6.14
CA ILE A 134 -16.34 5.41 6.38
C ILE A 134 -15.53 4.16 6.76
N LEU A 135 -14.47 3.83 6.02
CA LEU A 135 -13.61 2.68 6.35
C LEU A 135 -13.02 2.80 7.75
N LEU A 136 -12.52 3.97 8.15
CA LEU A 136 -11.97 4.21 9.48
C LEU A 136 -13.00 3.94 10.57
N GLU A 137 -14.24 4.40 10.40
CA GLU A 137 -15.31 4.11 11.36
C GLU A 137 -15.77 2.65 11.33
N LEU A 138 -15.71 1.98 10.17
CA LEU A 138 -15.96 0.55 10.07
C LEU A 138 -14.86 -0.26 10.79
N THR A 139 -13.59 0.12 10.65
CA THR A 139 -12.48 -0.51 11.38
C THR A 139 -12.67 -0.42 12.89
N LYS A 140 -13.04 0.77 13.41
CA LYS A 140 -13.27 0.99 14.86
C LYS A 140 -14.43 0.16 15.42
N ARG A 141 -15.42 -0.15 14.58
CA ARG A 141 -16.65 -0.86 14.98
C ARG A 141 -16.62 -2.34 14.62
N LEU A 142 -15.53 -2.81 14.00
CA LEU A 142 -15.37 -4.20 13.63
C LEU A 142 -15.38 -5.06 14.90
N SER A 143 -16.29 -6.03 14.96
CA SER A 143 -16.46 -6.90 16.11
C SER A 143 -16.83 -8.31 15.68
N ILE A 144 -16.63 -9.28 16.58
CA ILE A 144 -16.98 -10.69 16.36
C ILE A 144 -18.51 -10.87 16.24
N THR A 145 -19.28 -10.02 16.90
CA THR A 145 -20.75 -10.05 16.95
C THR A 145 -21.40 -9.14 15.91
N MET A 146 -20.69 -8.83 14.82
CA MET A 146 -21.21 -7.93 13.79
C MET A 146 -22.33 -8.57 12.98
N LYS A 147 -23.25 -7.72 12.51
CA LYS A 147 -24.34 -8.12 11.61
C LYS A 147 -23.86 -8.22 10.17
N ASP A 148 -24.55 -9.02 9.37
CA ASP A 148 -24.31 -9.19 7.93
C ASP A 148 -24.31 -7.86 7.15
N SER A 149 -25.14 -6.91 7.59
CA SER A 149 -25.19 -5.57 7.01
C SER A 149 -23.83 -4.86 7.04
N PHE A 150 -23.00 -5.15 8.04
CA PHE A 150 -21.67 -4.56 8.20
C PHE A 150 -20.70 -5.05 7.12
N GLY A 151 -20.69 -6.36 6.83
CA GLY A 151 -19.90 -6.91 5.73
C GLY A 151 -20.32 -6.34 4.37
N GLN A 152 -21.62 -6.11 4.17
CA GLN A 152 -22.12 -5.46 2.95
C GLN A 152 -21.65 -4.01 2.81
N TRP A 153 -21.57 -3.24 3.91
CA TRP A 153 -21.01 -1.89 3.91
C TRP A 153 -19.56 -1.92 3.43
N ILE A 154 -18.73 -2.77 4.03
CA ILE A 154 -17.30 -2.90 3.65
C ILE A 154 -17.16 -3.31 2.18
N TRP A 155 -17.94 -4.30 1.74
CA TRP A 155 -17.90 -4.77 0.35
C TRP A 155 -18.24 -3.65 -0.66
N LYS A 156 -19.30 -2.88 -0.41
CA LYS A 156 -19.69 -1.77 -1.30
C LYS A 156 -18.66 -0.65 -1.31
N VAL A 157 -18.05 -0.34 -0.17
CA VAL A 157 -16.96 0.64 -0.12
C VAL A 157 -15.75 0.13 -0.94
N PHE A 158 -15.34 -1.13 -0.78
CA PHE A 158 -14.27 -1.71 -1.58
C PHE A 158 -14.55 -1.71 -3.09
N LEU A 159 -15.81 -1.91 -3.49
CA LEU A 159 -16.20 -1.82 -4.90
C LEU A 159 -16.04 -0.39 -5.46
N LYS A 160 -16.25 0.65 -4.64
CA LYS A 160 -16.09 2.05 -5.02
C LYS A 160 -14.63 2.52 -5.02
N LEU A 161 -13.80 2.05 -4.10
CA LEU A 161 -12.40 2.49 -4.00
C LEU A 161 -11.62 2.16 -5.28
N ASP A 162 -10.71 3.04 -5.68
CA ASP A 162 -9.83 2.79 -6.82
C ASP A 162 -8.71 1.80 -6.49
N ASN A 163 -8.06 1.26 -7.51
CA ASN A 163 -6.90 0.38 -7.31
C ASN A 163 -5.62 1.16 -6.94
N ILE A 164 -5.50 2.41 -7.40
CA ILE A 164 -4.33 3.25 -7.13
C ILE A 164 -4.59 3.96 -5.81
N LEU A 165 -3.81 3.62 -4.79
CA LEU A 165 -3.95 4.13 -3.43
C LEU A 165 -2.70 4.88 -3.00
N GLU A 166 -2.90 5.94 -2.20
CA GLU A 166 -1.82 6.65 -1.53
C GLU A 166 -1.30 5.86 -0.33
N ALA A 167 -0.09 6.17 0.13
CA ALA A 167 0.51 5.49 1.29
C ALA A 167 -0.36 5.60 2.55
N SER A 168 -1.01 6.74 2.76
CA SER A 168 -1.95 6.98 3.86
C SER A 168 -3.16 6.05 3.79
N GLU A 169 -3.73 5.89 2.61
CA GLU A 169 -4.90 5.05 2.33
C GLU A 169 -4.57 3.55 2.43
N CYS A 170 -3.40 3.15 1.93
CA CYS A 170 -2.87 1.81 2.12
C CYS A 170 -2.72 1.47 3.61
N SER A 171 -2.25 2.42 4.43
CA SER A 171 -2.14 2.25 5.88
C SER A 171 -3.51 1.97 6.52
N ILE A 172 -4.57 2.68 6.10
CA ILE A 172 -5.94 2.47 6.60
C ILE A 172 -6.45 1.06 6.24
N LEU A 173 -6.27 0.62 4.99
CA LEU A 173 -6.68 -0.72 4.57
C LEU A 173 -5.90 -1.81 5.31
N ARG A 174 -4.60 -1.57 5.53
CA ARG A 174 -3.73 -2.47 6.29
C ARG A 174 -4.17 -2.57 7.75
N GLU A 175 -4.53 -1.46 8.39
CA GLU A 175 -5.06 -1.47 9.76
C GLU A 175 -6.39 -2.22 9.86
N LEU A 176 -7.28 -2.05 8.88
CA LEU A 176 -8.52 -2.82 8.78
C LEU A 176 -8.25 -4.32 8.68
N ALA A 177 -7.36 -4.75 7.79
CA ALA A 177 -7.00 -6.16 7.62
C ALA A 177 -6.33 -6.73 8.87
N LYS A 178 -5.39 -6.01 9.51
CA LYS A 178 -4.78 -6.43 10.78
C LYS A 178 -5.80 -6.58 11.90
N THR A 179 -6.80 -5.70 11.94
CA THR A 179 -7.90 -5.81 12.92
C THR A 179 -8.75 -7.04 12.63
N ALA A 180 -9.05 -7.31 11.35
CA ALA A 180 -9.77 -8.52 10.94
C ALA A 180 -9.01 -9.82 11.28
N ILE A 181 -7.70 -9.88 11.05
CA ILE A 181 -6.84 -11.02 11.44
C ILE A 181 -6.93 -11.26 12.95
N LYS A 182 -6.70 -10.21 13.76
CA LYS A 182 -6.79 -10.31 15.22
C LYS A 182 -8.15 -10.78 15.72
N LEU A 183 -9.24 -10.32 15.10
CA LEU A 183 -10.59 -10.73 15.49
C LEU A 183 -10.90 -12.15 15.02
N LYS A 184 -10.36 -12.57 13.88
CA LYS A 184 -10.48 -13.94 13.38
C LYS A 184 -9.78 -14.93 14.31
N SER A 185 -8.55 -14.68 14.74
CA SER A 185 -7.85 -15.56 15.70
C SER A 185 -8.63 -15.70 17.01
N LYS A 186 -9.18 -14.59 17.53
CA LYS A 186 -10.06 -14.62 18.71
C LYS A 186 -11.36 -15.40 18.49
N LEU A 187 -11.90 -15.35 17.27
CA LEU A 187 -13.09 -16.11 16.91
C LEU A 187 -12.79 -17.62 16.87
N GLU A 188 -11.63 -18.02 16.38
CA GLU A 188 -11.23 -19.43 16.37
C GLU A 188 -10.99 -19.98 17.79
N GLU A 189 -10.44 -19.15 18.69
CA GLU A 189 -10.29 -19.49 20.11
C GLU A 189 -11.63 -19.59 20.86
N SER A 190 -12.63 -18.79 20.46
CA SER A 190 -13.96 -18.83 21.05
C SER A 190 -14.81 -19.90 20.36
N THR A 191 -14.94 -21.07 20.98
CA THR A 191 -15.65 -22.29 20.50
C THR A 191 -17.15 -22.10 20.17
N THR A 192 -17.64 -20.87 20.13
CA THR A 192 -18.99 -20.51 19.68
C THR A 192 -19.10 -20.63 18.16
N VAL A 193 -19.64 -21.77 17.72
CA VAL A 193 -19.89 -22.21 16.34
C VAL A 193 -20.80 -21.26 15.52
N GLU A 194 -21.36 -20.21 16.11
CA GLU A 194 -22.50 -19.47 15.52
C GLU A 194 -22.14 -18.25 14.65
N ASN A 195 -20.90 -17.77 14.61
CA ASN A 195 -20.56 -16.54 13.86
C ASN A 195 -19.91 -16.79 12.48
N SER A 196 -20.54 -17.66 11.69
CA SER A 196 -20.10 -17.96 10.31
C SER A 196 -19.97 -16.73 9.42
N VAL A 197 -20.86 -15.74 9.59
CA VAL A 197 -20.85 -14.51 8.79
C VAL A 197 -19.68 -13.58 9.15
N ALA A 198 -19.34 -13.50 10.44
CA ALA A 198 -18.23 -12.66 10.88
C ALA A 198 -16.90 -13.22 10.35
N ALA A 199 -16.69 -14.52 10.48
CA ALA A 199 -15.53 -15.22 9.94
C ALA A 199 -15.38 -14.99 8.42
N PHE A 200 -16.47 -15.19 7.67
CA PHE A 200 -16.48 -14.96 6.22
C PHE A 200 -16.11 -13.52 5.86
N THR A 201 -16.63 -12.54 6.61
CA THR A 201 -16.34 -11.12 6.37
C THR A 201 -14.88 -10.81 6.67
N PHE A 202 -14.29 -11.37 7.73
CA PHE A 202 -12.87 -11.20 8.03
C PHE A 202 -12.00 -11.79 6.93
N ASP A 203 -12.27 -13.03 6.50
CA ASP A 203 -11.55 -13.66 5.38
C ASP A 203 -11.70 -12.84 4.09
N MET A 204 -12.89 -12.33 3.80
CA MET A 204 -13.13 -11.45 2.66
C MET A 204 -12.26 -10.18 2.71
N ILE A 205 -12.18 -9.52 3.88
CA ILE A 205 -11.33 -8.34 4.06
C ILE A 205 -9.86 -8.68 3.81
N ILE A 206 -9.36 -9.73 4.47
CA ILE A 206 -7.96 -10.14 4.40
C ILE A 206 -7.58 -10.49 2.96
N VAL A 207 -8.40 -11.28 2.27
CA VAL A 207 -8.13 -11.69 0.89
C VAL A 207 -8.15 -10.49 -0.08
N ILE A 208 -9.12 -9.58 0.04
CA ILE A 208 -9.20 -8.41 -0.84
C ILE A 208 -8.01 -7.48 -0.58
N VAL A 209 -7.72 -7.15 0.67
CA VAL A 209 -6.59 -6.26 1.02
C VAL A 209 -5.26 -6.88 0.62
N GLY A 210 -5.04 -8.16 0.91
CA GLY A 210 -3.80 -8.84 0.58
C GLY A 210 -3.60 -9.06 -0.91
N THR A 211 -4.64 -9.52 -1.61
CA THR A 211 -4.51 -9.96 -3.02
C THR A 211 -4.83 -8.86 -4.02
N TYR A 212 -5.88 -8.08 -3.80
CA TYR A 212 -6.32 -7.07 -4.76
C TYR A 212 -5.54 -5.77 -4.59
N TYR A 213 -5.33 -5.32 -3.35
CA TYR A 213 -4.58 -4.09 -3.05
C TYR A 213 -3.07 -4.34 -2.82
N GLY A 214 -2.60 -5.56 -3.03
CA GLY A 214 -1.16 -5.90 -3.05
C GLY A 214 -0.46 -5.94 -1.70
N GLN A 215 -1.20 -6.03 -0.58
CA GLN A 215 -0.63 -6.18 0.77
C GLN A 215 -0.34 -7.66 1.09
N PHE A 216 0.45 -8.33 0.26
CA PHE A 216 0.64 -9.79 0.30
C PHE A 216 1.24 -10.30 1.61
N ASP A 217 2.02 -9.47 2.30
CA ASP A 217 2.63 -9.80 3.59
C ASP A 217 1.58 -10.10 4.67
N LEU A 218 0.38 -9.52 4.58
CA LEU A 218 -0.73 -9.80 5.51
C LEU A 218 -1.34 -11.19 5.34
N LEU A 219 -1.09 -11.87 4.21
CA LEU A 219 -1.63 -13.19 3.95
C LEU A 219 -0.80 -14.30 4.61
N GLN A 220 0.44 -13.99 5.00
CA GLN A 220 1.32 -14.91 5.72
C GLN A 220 0.97 -14.99 7.22
N GLU A 221 0.28 -13.98 7.76
CA GLU A 221 -0.20 -13.91 9.14
C GLU A 221 -1.56 -14.60 9.36
N ARG A 222 -2.06 -15.39 8.39
CA ARG A 222 -3.40 -16.01 8.41
C ARG A 222 -3.48 -17.24 9.31
#